data_AF-A0AAE3R5V3-F1
#
_entry.id   AF-A0AAE3R5V3-F1
#
_cell.length_a   1.000
_cell.length_b   1.000
_cell.length_c   1.000
_cell.angle_alpha   90.00
_cell.angle_beta   90.00
_cell.angle_gamma   90.00
#
_symmetry.space_group_name_H-M   'P 1'
#
loop_
_entity.id
_entity.type
_entity.pdbx_description
1 polymer ?
#
loop_
_entity_poly.entity_id
_entity_poly.type
_entity_poly.pdbx_seq_one_letter_code
_entity_poly.pdbx_strand_id
1 'polypeptide(L)'
;MLSSVMTIALIVLLLLTFWQDMRSRILSVWLWAVMTGIVIIIRFADAGNGVLAVGYEMGINVLIIFWQLFFLTLYVSVKNRKLTQPVGQFLGLGDVFFWIVPTLFFTPVSFLIYWVFSLLFALAGHLIFRSLLSATYPSTVPLAGMQALCMAGYVGVSKLDPTPLFACLQIGGQHA
;
A
#
# COMPACT_ATOMS: atom_id res chain seq x y z
N MET A 1 -12.88 21.73 -1.84
CA MET A 1 -13.94 21.07 -1.03
C MET A 1 -14.19 19.63 -1.48
N LEU A 2 -14.48 19.36 -2.76
CA LEU A 2 -14.71 18.00 -3.26
C LEU A 2 -13.54 17.03 -3.00
N SER A 3 -12.30 17.47 -3.23
CA SER A 3 -11.09 16.68 -2.96
C SER A 3 -10.92 16.32 -1.48
N SER A 4 -11.28 17.23 -0.56
CA SER A 4 -11.25 16.96 0.89
C SER A 4 -12.28 15.90 1.30
N VAL A 5 -13.49 15.96 0.76
CA VAL A 5 -14.55 14.97 1.01
C VAL A 5 -14.12 13.58 0.53
N MET A 6 -13.56 13.50 -0.68
CA MET A 6 -13.04 12.24 -1.23
C MET A 6 -11.86 11.68 -0.41
N THR A 7 -11.02 12.54 0.15
CA THR A 7 -9.93 12.11 1.03
C THR A 7 -10.46 11.49 2.32
N ILE A 8 -11.45 12.12 2.95
CA ILE A 8 -12.08 11.57 4.16
C ILE A 8 -12.74 10.22 3.86
N ALA A 9 -13.45 10.12 2.73
CA ALA A 9 -14.03 8.86 2.27
C ALA A 9 -12.95 7.78 2.07
N LEU A 10 -11.80 8.12 1.47
CA LEU A 10 -10.67 7.20 1.30
C LEU A 10 -10.13 6.72 2.65
N ILE A 11 -9.95 7.61 3.63
CA ILE A 11 -9.50 7.22 4.98
C ILE A 11 -10.47 6.22 5.62
N VAL A 12 -11.78 6.48 5.54
CA VAL A 12 -12.80 5.57 6.07
C VAL A 12 -12.71 4.20 5.40
N LEU A 13 -12.58 4.14 4.07
CA LEU A 13 -12.44 2.87 3.33
C LEU A 13 -11.13 2.13 3.69
N LEU A 14 -10.03 2.85 3.91
CA LEU A 14 -8.77 2.27 4.36
C LEU A 14 -8.88 1.66 5.76
N LEU A 15 -9.55 2.36 6.69
CA LEU A 15 -9.82 1.83 8.03
C LEU A 15 -10.78 0.64 8.01
N LEU A 16 -11.79 0.64 7.13
CA LEU A 16 -12.65 -0.52 6.89
C LEU A 16 -11.86 -1.70 6.34
N THR A 17 -10.91 -1.45 5.43
CA THR A 17 -10.01 -2.48 4.88
C THR A 17 -9.13 -3.07 5.96
N PHE A 18 -8.55 -2.24 6.84
CA PHE A 18 -7.81 -2.71 8.02
C PHE A 18 -8.67 -3.60 8.91
N TRP A 19 -9.89 -3.16 9.24
CA TRP A 19 -10.79 -3.94 10.08
C TRP A 19 -11.21 -5.28 9.44
N GLN A 20 -11.51 -5.28 8.13
CA GLN A 20 -11.88 -6.49 7.40
C GLN A 20 -10.73 -7.48 7.29
N ASP A 21 -9.52 -7.01 6.99
CA ASP A 21 -8.34 -7.86 6.86
C ASP A 21 -7.97 -8.52 8.20
N MET A 22 -8.07 -7.77 9.30
CA MET A 22 -7.84 -8.28 10.64
C MET A 22 -8.89 -9.32 11.08
N ARG A 23 -10.16 -9.14 10.71
CA ARG A 23 -11.26 -10.03 11.15
C ARG A 23 -11.43 -11.26 10.27
N SER A 24 -11.49 -11.06 8.96
CA SER A 24 -11.94 -12.07 8.02
C SER A 24 -10.85 -12.53 7.05
N ARG A 25 -9.69 -11.85 7.00
CA ARG A 25 -8.57 -12.17 6.08
C ARG A 25 -8.98 -12.30 4.62
N ILE A 26 -10.11 -11.69 4.28
CA ILE A 26 -10.72 -11.68 2.96
C ILE A 26 -11.01 -10.22 2.68
N LEU A 27 -10.28 -9.68 1.73
CA LEU A 27 -10.46 -8.31 1.28
C LEU A 27 -11.53 -8.31 0.19
N SER A 28 -12.61 -7.57 0.41
CA SER A 28 -13.69 -7.51 -0.58
C SER A 28 -13.23 -6.75 -1.84
N VAL A 29 -13.42 -7.36 -3.01
CA VAL A 29 -13.03 -6.78 -4.31
C VAL A 29 -13.67 -5.41 -4.53
N TRP A 30 -14.90 -5.22 -4.02
CA TRP A 30 -15.61 -3.95 -4.10
C TRP A 30 -14.91 -2.81 -3.34
N LEU A 31 -14.39 -3.07 -2.14
CA LEU A 31 -13.66 -2.04 -1.37
C LEU A 31 -12.43 -1.56 -2.14
N TRP A 32 -11.66 -2.50 -2.69
CA TRP A 32 -10.51 -2.18 -3.53
C TRP A 32 -10.90 -1.36 -4.77
N ALA A 33 -11.97 -1.74 -5.47
CA ALA A 33 -12.42 -1.04 -6.68
C ALA A 33 -12.84 0.40 -6.38
N VAL A 34 -13.59 0.61 -5.29
CA VAL A 34 -14.02 1.96 -4.86
C VAL A 34 -12.84 2.82 -4.45
N MET A 35 -11.90 2.29 -3.65
CA MET A 35 -10.68 3.01 -3.26
C MET A 35 -9.85 3.41 -4.48
N THR A 36 -9.68 2.49 -5.43
CA THR A 36 -8.97 2.74 -6.69
C THR A 36 -9.62 3.87 -7.48
N GLY A 37 -10.95 3.84 -7.64
CA GLY A 37 -11.70 4.90 -8.32
C GLY A 37 -11.53 6.26 -7.65
N ILE A 38 -11.61 6.32 -6.32
CA ILE A 38 -11.40 7.56 -5.56
C ILE A 38 -9.98 8.10 -5.74
N VAL A 39 -8.95 7.25 -5.66
CA VAL A 39 -7.55 7.66 -5.84
C VAL A 39 -7.31 8.19 -7.25
N ILE A 40 -7.87 7.55 -8.27
CA ILE A 40 -7.80 8.04 -9.66
C ILE A 40 -8.44 9.43 -9.75
N ILE A 41 -9.66 9.61 -9.23
CA ILE A 41 -10.35 10.91 -9.30
C ILE A 41 -9.53 12.00 -8.58
N ILE A 42 -9.02 11.72 -7.38
CA ILE A 42 -8.18 12.67 -6.63
C ILE A 42 -6.93 13.01 -7.44
N ARG A 43 -6.19 12.01 -7.93
CA ARG A 43 -4.95 12.24 -8.67
C ARG A 43 -5.19 13.03 -9.94
N PHE A 44 -6.20 12.70 -10.73
CA PHE A 44 -6.48 13.40 -11.98
C PHE A 44 -7.04 14.81 -11.76
N ALA A 45 -7.77 15.04 -10.66
CA ALA A 45 -8.20 16.38 -10.27
C ALA A 45 -7.02 17.28 -9.85
N ASP A 46 -5.99 16.70 -9.24
CA ASP A 46 -4.78 17.40 -8.79
C ASP A 46 -3.67 17.41 -9.86
N ALA A 47 -3.80 16.63 -10.94
CA ALA A 47 -2.77 16.38 -11.97
C ALA A 47 -2.56 17.53 -12.96
N GLY A 48 -2.60 18.79 -12.51
CA GLY A 48 -2.45 19.97 -13.39
C GLY A 48 -1.34 19.85 -14.45
N ASN A 49 -0.25 19.12 -14.16
CA ASN A 49 0.93 18.92 -15.01
C ASN A 49 0.85 17.78 -16.06
N GLY A 50 -0.33 17.21 -16.32
CA GLY A 50 -0.56 16.37 -17.50
C GLY A 50 -0.66 14.87 -17.21
N VAL A 51 -1.72 14.27 -17.75
CA VAL A 51 -2.09 12.86 -17.61
C VAL A 51 -0.95 11.89 -17.93
N LEU A 52 -0.06 12.26 -18.87
CA LEU A 52 1.08 11.44 -19.26
C LEU A 52 2.10 11.26 -18.13
N ALA A 53 2.37 12.31 -17.34
CA ALA A 53 3.29 12.21 -16.21
C ALA A 53 2.75 11.26 -15.13
N VAL A 54 1.45 11.36 -14.84
CA VAL A 54 0.76 10.46 -13.90
C VAL A 54 0.84 9.01 -14.38
N GLY A 55 0.58 8.75 -15.66
CA GLY A 55 0.70 7.41 -16.24
C GLY A 55 2.13 6.84 -16.15
N TYR A 56 3.15 7.68 -16.36
CA TYR A 56 4.55 7.28 -16.22
C TYR A 56 4.92 6.90 -14.78
N GLU A 57 4.53 7.72 -13.80
CA GLU A 57 4.73 7.43 -12.37
C GLU A 57 4.06 6.10 -11.96
N MET A 58 2.81 5.91 -12.38
CA MET A 58 2.05 4.67 -12.14
C MET A 58 2.75 3.46 -12.75
N GLY A 59 3.25 3.59 -13.98
CA GLY A 59 4.00 2.52 -14.66
C GLY A 59 5.25 2.11 -13.89
N ILE A 60 6.00 3.06 -13.36
CA ILE A 60 7.18 2.77 -12.52
C ILE A 60 6.77 2.05 -11.23
N ASN A 61 5.72 2.50 -10.53
CA ASN A 61 5.26 1.87 -9.30
C ASN A 61 4.81 0.42 -9.51
N VAL A 62 4.08 0.16 -10.59
CA VAL A 62 3.67 -1.19 -10.98
C VAL A 62 4.88 -2.06 -11.27
N LEU A 63 5.89 -1.51 -11.96
CA LEU A 63 7.14 -2.22 -12.23
C LEU A 63 7.87 -2.59 -10.94
N ILE A 64 7.89 -1.69 -9.94
CA ILE A 64 8.47 -1.97 -8.61
C ILE A 64 7.77 -3.15 -7.94
N ILE A 65 6.43 -3.19 -7.95
CA ILE A 65 5.68 -4.34 -7.42
C ILE A 65 6.01 -5.63 -8.18
N PHE A 66 6.07 -5.54 -9.51
CA PHE A 66 6.39 -6.70 -10.33
C PHE A 66 7.77 -7.26 -10.00
N TRP A 67 8.78 -6.39 -9.86
CA TRP A 67 10.12 -6.78 -9.40
C TRP A 67 10.08 -7.42 -8.01
N GLN A 68 9.34 -6.84 -7.07
CA GLN A 68 9.19 -7.40 -5.73
C GLN A 68 8.58 -8.81 -5.75
N LEU A 69 7.50 -9.01 -6.52
CA LEU A 69 6.86 -10.32 -6.69
C LEU A 69 7.79 -11.32 -7.39
N PHE A 70 8.56 -10.87 -8.37
CA PHE A 70 9.54 -11.68 -9.07
C PHE A 70 10.62 -12.19 -8.10
N PHE A 71 11.25 -11.31 -7.32
CA PHE A 71 12.26 -11.70 -6.34
C PHE A 71 11.69 -12.59 -5.23
N LEU A 72 10.46 -12.31 -4.76
CA LEU A 72 9.79 -13.16 -3.78
C LEU A 72 9.53 -14.57 -4.34
N THR A 73 9.05 -14.64 -5.58
CA THR A 73 8.82 -15.92 -6.28
C THR A 73 10.12 -16.68 -6.45
N LEU A 74 11.20 -16.01 -6.86
CA LEU A 74 12.52 -16.61 -7.01
C LEU A 74 13.04 -17.15 -5.67
N TYR A 75 12.96 -16.35 -4.60
CA TYR A 75 13.40 -16.74 -3.26
C TYR A 75 12.64 -17.98 -2.74
N VAL A 76 11.30 -17.95 -2.84
CA VAL A 76 10.45 -19.06 -2.40
C VAL A 76 10.70 -20.30 -3.26
N SER A 77 10.89 -20.13 -4.57
CA SER A 77 11.18 -21.23 -5.49
C SER A 77 12.52 -21.91 -5.18
N VAL A 78 13.56 -21.12 -4.92
CA VAL A 78 14.89 -21.64 -4.55
C VAL A 78 14.80 -22.37 -3.20
N LYS A 79 14.10 -21.80 -2.22
CA LYS A 79 13.94 -22.39 -0.89
C LYS A 79 13.17 -23.71 -0.91
N ASN A 80 12.11 -23.78 -1.71
CA ASN A 80 11.27 -24.98 -1.82
C ASN A 80 11.74 -25.98 -2.89
N ARG A 81 12.81 -25.64 -3.64
CA ARG A 81 13.33 -26.41 -4.80
C ARG A 81 12.26 -26.75 -5.85
N LYS A 82 11.19 -25.96 -5.92
CA LYS A 82 10.07 -26.12 -6.84
C LYS A 82 9.59 -24.74 -7.25
N LEU A 83 9.16 -24.59 -8.50
CA LEU A 83 8.49 -23.37 -8.97
C LEU A 83 7.12 -23.27 -8.28
N THR A 84 7.11 -22.67 -7.10
CA THR A 84 5.91 -22.41 -6.31
C THR A 84 5.53 -20.94 -6.45
N GLN A 85 4.31 -20.69 -6.91
CA GLN A 85 3.75 -19.34 -6.98
C GLN A 85 3.45 -18.87 -5.54
N PRO A 86 4.05 -17.76 -5.07
CA PRO A 86 3.84 -17.30 -3.69
C PRO A 86 2.44 -16.72 -3.48
N VAL A 87 1.81 -16.22 -4.54
CA VAL A 87 0.43 -15.73 -4.53
C VAL A 87 -0.54 -16.90 -4.40
N GLY A 88 -1.44 -16.84 -3.43
CA GLY A 88 -2.40 -17.90 -3.10
C GLY A 88 -1.91 -18.89 -2.04
N GLN A 89 -0.59 -19.08 -1.88
CA GLN A 89 0.00 -19.94 -0.84
C GLN A 89 0.53 -19.16 0.37
N PHE A 90 1.24 -18.05 0.11
CA PHE A 90 1.88 -17.23 1.15
C PHE A 90 1.32 -15.81 1.20
N LEU A 91 0.86 -15.29 0.06
CA LEU A 91 0.21 -13.99 -0.07
C LEU A 91 -1.26 -14.16 -0.46
N GLY A 92 -2.16 -13.45 0.18
CA GLY A 92 -3.56 -13.39 -0.22
C GLY A 92 -3.70 -12.65 -1.54
N LEU A 93 -4.64 -13.08 -2.39
CA LEU A 93 -4.99 -12.31 -3.60
C LEU A 93 -5.45 -10.90 -3.24
N GLY A 94 -6.13 -10.73 -2.10
CA GLY A 94 -6.53 -9.44 -1.57
C GLY A 94 -5.35 -8.49 -1.29
N ASP A 95 -4.22 -9.02 -0.79
CA ASP A 95 -3.01 -8.23 -0.55
C ASP A 95 -2.46 -7.65 -1.85
N VAL A 96 -2.39 -8.48 -2.90
CA VAL A 96 -1.89 -8.07 -4.22
C VAL A 96 -2.80 -7.02 -4.85
N PHE A 97 -4.13 -7.18 -4.74
CA PHE A 97 -5.07 -6.18 -5.24
C PHE A 97 -4.91 -4.85 -4.50
N PHE A 98 -4.78 -4.89 -3.17
CA PHE A 98 -4.60 -3.67 -2.38
C PHE A 98 -3.41 -2.84 -2.86
N TRP A 99 -2.31 -3.48 -3.26
CA TRP A 99 -1.09 -2.79 -3.72
C TRP A 99 -1.28 -1.90 -4.96
N ILE A 100 -2.33 -2.10 -5.74
CA ILE A 100 -2.67 -1.20 -6.85
C ILE A 100 -3.03 0.20 -6.33
N VAL A 101 -3.71 0.30 -5.19
CA VAL A 101 -4.14 1.60 -4.61
C VAL A 101 -2.96 2.54 -4.33
N PRO A 102 -1.91 2.15 -3.58
CA PRO A 102 -0.76 3.01 -3.36
C PRO A 102 0.06 3.28 -4.64
N THR A 103 0.05 2.38 -5.65
CA THR A 103 0.75 2.66 -6.92
C THR A 103 0.15 3.83 -7.68
N LEU A 104 -1.15 4.03 -7.55
CA LEU A 104 -1.87 5.13 -8.17
C LEU A 104 -1.74 6.41 -7.36
N PHE A 105 -1.51 6.29 -6.05
CA PHE A 105 -1.49 7.43 -5.15
C PHE A 105 -0.12 8.13 -5.08
N PHE A 106 0.96 7.37 -4.95
CA PHE A 106 2.28 7.93 -4.66
C PHE A 106 3.13 8.18 -5.92
N THR A 107 4.06 9.13 -5.86
CA THR A 107 5.17 9.24 -6.82
C THR A 107 6.18 8.10 -6.59
N PRO A 108 7.05 7.74 -7.55
CA PRO A 108 7.94 6.58 -7.42
C PRO A 108 8.82 6.53 -6.17
N VAL A 109 9.41 7.66 -5.80
CA VAL A 109 10.26 7.75 -4.60
C VAL A 109 9.42 7.60 -3.33
N SER A 110 8.31 8.33 -3.24
CA SER A 110 7.40 8.25 -2.09
C SER A 110 6.76 6.86 -1.97
N PHE A 111 6.46 6.22 -3.11
CA PHE A 111 5.96 4.85 -3.16
C PHE A 111 6.97 3.88 -2.59
N LEU A 112 8.25 3.96 -2.99
CA LEU A 112 9.30 3.08 -2.48
C LEU A 112 9.49 3.24 -0.95
N ILE A 113 9.51 4.47 -0.45
CA ILE A 113 9.61 4.76 0.99
C ILE A 113 8.40 4.19 1.73
N TYR A 114 7.18 4.50 1.26
CA TYR A 114 5.95 3.95 1.81
C TYR A 114 5.94 2.42 1.77
N TRP A 115 6.38 1.83 0.67
CA TRP A 115 6.41 0.39 0.48
C TRP A 115 7.27 -0.30 1.52
N VAL A 116 8.54 0.10 1.63
CA VAL A 116 9.47 -0.48 2.61
C VAL A 116 9.00 -0.23 4.04
N PHE A 117 8.60 1.01 4.35
CA PHE A 117 8.14 1.37 5.69
C PHE A 117 6.89 0.57 6.10
N SER A 118 5.90 0.46 5.21
CA SER A 118 4.65 -0.23 5.50
C SER A 118 4.84 -1.74 5.64
N LEU A 119 5.80 -2.36 4.90
CA LEU A 119 6.18 -3.75 5.09
C LEU A 119 6.82 -3.98 6.47
N LEU A 120 7.75 -3.11 6.88
CA LEU A 120 8.37 -3.17 8.20
C LEU A 120 7.34 -2.94 9.32
N PHE A 121 6.44 -1.99 9.13
CA PHE A 121 5.34 -1.71 10.06
C PHE A 121 4.40 -2.91 10.21
N ALA A 122 4.01 -3.54 9.11
CA ALA A 122 3.17 -4.74 9.14
C ALA A 122 3.85 -5.91 9.87
N LEU A 123 5.14 -6.12 9.61
CA LEU A 123 5.93 -7.14 10.30
C LEU A 123 6.05 -6.85 11.80
N ALA A 124 6.43 -5.63 12.16
CA ALA A 124 6.59 -5.21 13.55
C ALA A 124 5.25 -5.32 14.31
N GLY A 125 4.16 -4.82 13.73
CA GLY A 125 2.84 -4.93 14.33
C GLY A 125 2.40 -6.39 14.52
N HIS A 126 2.63 -7.26 13.53
CA HIS A 126 2.33 -8.68 13.68
C HIS A 126 3.14 -9.34 14.81
N LEU A 127 4.44 -9.03 14.94
CA LEU A 127 5.28 -9.54 16.02
C LEU A 127 4.79 -9.06 17.40
N ILE A 128 4.41 -7.79 17.52
CA ILE A 128 3.84 -7.21 18.75
C ILE A 128 2.51 -7.90 19.08
N PHE A 129 1.58 -8.00 18.14
CA PHE A 129 0.28 -8.66 18.36
C PHE A 129 0.44 -10.13 18.73
N ARG A 130 1.37 -10.84 18.09
CA ARG A 130 1.68 -12.23 18.43
C ARG A 130 2.26 -12.36 19.84
N SER A 131 3.10 -11.42 20.26
CA SER A 131 3.66 -11.40 21.62
C SER A 131 2.60 -11.08 22.68
N LEU A 132 1.58 -10.27 22.35
CA LEU A 132 0.56 -9.81 23.30
C LEU A 132 -0.67 -10.72 23.36
N LEU A 133 -1.11 -11.31 22.25
CA LEU A 133 -2.36 -12.10 22.14
C LEU A 133 -2.18 -13.62 22.20
N SER A 134 -1.00 -14.09 22.65
CA SER A 134 -0.66 -15.52 22.81
C SER A 134 -0.51 -16.31 21.49
N ALA A 135 0.02 -17.54 21.60
CA ALA A 135 0.39 -18.43 20.51
C ALA A 135 -0.77 -18.87 19.59
N THR A 136 -2.01 -18.57 19.97
CA THR A 136 -3.22 -18.83 19.16
C THR A 136 -3.43 -17.78 18.08
N TYR A 137 -2.66 -16.68 18.06
CA TYR A 137 -2.75 -15.68 17.00
C TYR A 137 -2.34 -16.30 15.66
N PRO A 138 -3.18 -16.17 14.62
CA PRO A 138 -2.97 -16.89 13.38
C PRO A 138 -1.65 -16.49 12.68
N SER A 139 -0.99 -17.50 12.09
CA SER A 139 0.42 -17.44 11.67
C SER A 139 0.71 -16.55 10.45
N THR A 140 -0.31 -16.19 9.67
CA THR A 140 -0.10 -15.29 8.52
C THR A 140 -0.29 -13.83 8.93
N VAL A 141 0.51 -12.96 8.31
CA VAL A 141 0.51 -11.52 8.56
C VAL A 141 -0.66 -10.88 7.81
N PRO A 142 -1.53 -10.08 8.46
CA PRO A 142 -2.57 -9.28 7.79
C PRO A 142 -1.92 -8.07 7.09
N LEU A 143 -1.33 -8.32 5.92
CA LEU A 143 -0.45 -7.37 5.26
C LEU A 143 -1.25 -6.18 4.71
N ALA A 144 -2.28 -6.44 3.90
CA ALA A 144 -3.11 -5.40 3.31
C ALA A 144 -3.69 -4.45 4.37
N GLY A 145 -4.20 -4.99 5.47
CA GLY A 145 -4.79 -4.20 6.53
C GLY A 145 -3.77 -3.26 7.18
N MET A 146 -2.59 -3.78 7.52
CA MET A 146 -1.54 -2.98 8.15
C MET A 146 -1.00 -1.91 7.19
N GLN A 147 -0.85 -2.23 5.90
CA GLN A 147 -0.46 -1.25 4.89
C GLN A 147 -1.56 -0.19 4.64
N ALA A 148 -2.84 -0.58 4.71
CA ALA A 148 -3.97 0.33 4.64
C ALA A 148 -3.99 1.29 5.83
N LEU A 149 -3.69 0.80 7.04
CA LEU A 149 -3.55 1.64 8.23
C LEU A 149 -2.40 2.65 8.09
N CYS A 150 -1.22 2.22 7.59
CA CYS A 150 -0.13 3.15 7.26
C CYS A 150 -0.56 4.22 6.26
N MET A 151 -1.27 3.82 5.20
CA MET A 151 -1.73 4.76 4.18
C MET A 151 -2.75 5.74 4.74
N ALA A 152 -3.70 5.28 5.57
CA ALA A 152 -4.67 6.14 6.24
C ALA A 152 -3.99 7.19 7.12
N GLY A 153 -2.95 6.78 7.88
CA GLY A 153 -2.12 7.68 8.67
C GLY A 153 -1.40 8.73 7.81
N TYR A 154 -0.75 8.31 6.73
CA TYR A 154 -0.09 9.22 5.79
C TYR A 154 -1.07 10.25 5.21
N VAL A 155 -2.21 9.78 4.70
CA VAL A 155 -3.22 10.63 4.10
C VAL A 155 -3.79 11.61 5.14
N GLY A 156 -4.05 11.14 6.37
CA GLY A 156 -4.53 11.99 7.47
C GLY A 156 -3.54 13.09 7.83
N VAL A 157 -2.26 12.75 8.02
CA VAL A 157 -1.22 13.74 8.36
C VAL A 157 -1.01 14.74 7.23
N SER A 158 -1.01 14.30 5.97
CA SER A 158 -0.84 15.19 4.80
C SER A 158 -1.93 16.25 4.65
N LYS A 159 -3.07 16.09 5.34
CA LYS A 159 -4.15 17.10 5.41
C LYS A 159 -4.03 18.04 6.60
N LEU A 160 -3.39 17.61 7.68
CA LEU A 160 -3.17 18.45 8.87
C LEU A 160 -1.97 19.37 8.66
N ASP A 161 -0.89 18.83 8.09
CA ASP A 161 0.29 19.59 7.68
C ASP A 161 0.58 19.31 6.20
N PRO A 162 0.52 20.34 5.32
CA PRO A 162 0.76 20.16 3.89
C PRO A 162 2.25 19.98 3.54
N THR A 163 3.15 20.02 4.52
CA THR A 163 4.54 19.58 4.32
C THR A 163 4.50 18.08 4.04
N PRO A 164 4.94 17.62 2.86
CA PRO A 164 4.93 16.19 2.59
C PRO A 164 5.85 15.53 3.62
N LEU A 165 5.30 14.58 4.39
CA LEU A 165 6.03 13.87 5.45
C LEU A 165 7.36 13.26 4.93
N PHE A 166 7.42 13.00 3.62
CA PHE A 166 8.59 12.51 2.90
C PHE A 166 9.32 13.56 2.03
N ALA A 167 8.83 14.79 1.89
CA ALA A 167 9.56 15.86 1.18
C ALA A 167 10.73 16.43 1.99
N CYS A 168 10.70 16.31 3.32
CA CYS A 168 11.89 16.62 4.13
C CYS A 168 13.07 15.65 3.81
N LEU A 169 12.79 14.47 3.25
CA LEU A 169 13.80 13.55 2.70
C LEU A 169 14.13 13.81 1.22
N GLN A 170 13.43 14.73 0.55
CA GLN A 170 13.70 15.14 -0.85
C GLN A 170 14.70 16.31 -0.95
N ILE A 171 15.31 16.74 0.16
CA ILE A 171 16.37 17.74 0.18
C ILE A 171 17.69 17.10 -0.32
N GLY A 172 17.75 16.80 -1.61
CA GLY A 172 18.95 16.24 -2.24
C GLY A 172 18.94 16.21 -3.76
N GLY A 173 17.85 16.62 -4.43
CA GLY A 173 17.68 16.41 -5.88
C GLY A 173 17.24 17.64 -6.68
N GLN A 174 17.53 18.86 -6.24
CA GLN A 174 17.22 20.09 -7.01
C GLN A 174 18.45 20.83 -7.57
N HIS A 175 19.60 20.17 -7.65
CA HIS A 175 20.74 20.69 -8.41
C HIS A 175 21.35 19.60 -9.30
N ALA A 176 20.82 19.47 -10.52
CA ALA A 176 21.56 19.04 -11.71
C ALA A 176 20.73 19.40 -12.95
#